data_AF-A0AAD7GQA2-F1
#
_entry.id   AF-A0AAD7GQA2-F1
#
_cell.length_a   1.000
_cell.length_b   1.000
_cell.length_c   1.000
_cell.angle_alpha   90.00
_cell.angle_beta   90.00
_cell.angle_gamma   90.00
#
_symmetry.space_group_name_H-M   'P 1'
#
loop_
_entity.id
_entity.type
_entity.pdbx_description
1 polymer ?
#
loop_
_entity_poly.entity_id
_entity_poly.type
_entity_poly.pdbx_seq_one_letter_code
_entity_poly.pdbx_strand_id
1 'polypeptide(L)' 'VYTDDAATKLIGGVHRCCFNCRMTNTTVWRRSPLTPGKSVRILCGLFERTHMHACP' A
#
# COMPACT_ATOMS: atom_id res chain seq x y z
N VAL A 1 -12.39 4.30 5.07
CA VAL A 1 -12.35 4.18 3.60
C VAL A 1 -10.90 4.02 3.18
N TYR A 2 -10.53 2.85 2.64
CA TYR A 2 -9.16 2.53 2.26
C TYR A 2 -9.01 2.84 0.76
N THR A 3 -8.09 3.73 0.40
CA THR A 3 -8.05 4.31 -0.95
C THR A 3 -7.46 3.33 -1.96
N ASP A 4 -8.31 2.99 -2.92
CA ASP A 4 -7.96 2.34 -4.18
C ASP A 4 -7.10 3.32 -5.02
N ASP A 5 -6.10 2.79 -5.71
CA ASP A 5 -5.04 3.53 -6.41
C ASP A 5 -5.58 4.62 -7.36
N ALA A 6 -6.79 4.41 -7.89
CA ALA A 6 -7.50 5.33 -8.77
C ALA A 6 -7.80 6.72 -8.15
N ALA A 7 -7.90 6.82 -6.81
CA ALA A 7 -8.18 8.08 -6.13
C ALA A 7 -6.93 8.95 -5.88
N THR A 8 -5.73 8.40 -6.09
CA THR A 8 -4.47 9.05 -5.71
C THR A 8 -4.10 10.23 -6.61
N LYS A 9 -4.67 10.32 -7.82
CA LYS A 9 -4.33 11.36 -8.80
C LYS A 9 -5.13 12.65 -8.66
N LEU A 10 -6.12 12.73 -7.77
CA LEU A 10 -7.08 13.83 -7.78
C LEU A 10 -6.88 14.88 -6.67
N ILE A 11 -6.12 14.58 -5.61
CA ILE A 11 -6.03 15.51 -4.48
C ILE A 11 -4.66 15.39 -3.83
N GLY A 12 -3.89 16.48 -3.80
CA GLY A 12 -2.58 16.58 -3.13
C GLY A 12 -2.60 16.37 -1.60
N GLY A 13 -3.67 15.77 -1.06
CA GLY A 13 -3.90 15.51 0.36
C GLY A 13 -4.57 14.15 0.64
N VAL A 14 -4.59 13.20 -0.30
CA VAL A 14 -5.04 11.83 0.00
C VAL A 14 -3.99 11.14 0.87
N HIS A 15 -4.26 10.98 2.17
CA HIS A 15 -3.50 10.10 3.05
C HIS A 15 -3.60 8.66 2.53
N ARG A 16 -2.64 8.24 1.69
CA ARG A 16 -2.42 6.82 1.40
C ARG A 16 -1.98 6.15 2.69
N CYS A 17 -2.57 4.99 2.99
CA CYS A 17 -2.25 4.18 4.16
C CYS A 17 -1.89 2.77 3.70
N CYS A 18 -0.86 2.17 4.26
CA CYS A 18 -0.49 0.80 3.90
C CYS A 18 -1.60 -0.19 4.31
N PHE A 19 -1.94 -1.17 3.47
CA PHE A 19 -2.93 -2.19 3.83
C PHE A 19 -2.49 -3.03 5.05
N ASN A 20 -1.24 -3.49 5.07
CA ASN A 20 -0.72 -4.34 6.16
C ASN A 20 -0.58 -3.56 7.47
N CYS A 21 0.20 -2.48 7.44
CA CYS A 21 0.66 -1.82 8.66
C CYS A 21 0.07 -0.42 8.88
N ARG A 22 -0.88 0.01 8.03
CA ARG A 22 -1.63 1.29 8.12
C ARG A 22 -0.80 2.58 8.12
N MET A 23 0.52 2.47 8.00
CA MET A 23 1.41 3.62 7.99
C MET A 23 1.18 4.48 6.76
N THR A 24 1.26 5.79 6.96
CA THR A 24 1.02 6.82 5.95
C THR A 24 2.30 7.52 5.47
N ASN A 25 3.41 7.34 6.19
CA ASN A 25 4.69 8.01 5.96
C ASN A 25 5.59 7.29 4.94
N THR A 26 5.10 7.05 3.73
CA THR A 26 5.97 6.48 2.68
C THR A 26 5.97 7.26 1.38
N THR A 27 7.18 7.44 0.87
CA THR A 27 7.49 8.08 -0.40
C THR A 27 7.13 7.18 -1.59
N VAL A 28 7.12 5.86 -1.42
CA VAL A 28 6.87 4.89 -2.50
C VAL A 28 5.80 3.90 -2.09
N TRP A 29 4.72 3.90 -2.87
CA TRP A 29 3.59 3.00 -2.74
C TRP A 29 3.67 1.93 -3.83
N ARG A 30 3.42 0.68 -3.45
CA ARG A 30 3.35 -0.48 -4.36
C ARG A 30 1.96 -1.10 -4.26
N ARG A 31 1.56 -1.84 -5.28
CA ARG A 31 0.33 -2.66 -5.21
C ARG A 31 0.65 -3.98 -4.51
N SER A 32 -0.24 -4.42 -3.62
CA SER A 32 -0.10 -5.73 -2.98
C SER A 32 -0.28 -6.82 -4.04
N PRO A 33 0.69 -7.75 -4.20
CA PRO A 33 0.52 -8.91 -5.05
C PRO A 33 -0.48 -9.93 -4.45
N LEU A 34 -0.69 -9.89 -3.12
CA LEU A 34 -1.60 -10.79 -2.41
C LEU A 34 -3.04 -10.28 -2.42
N THR A 35 -3.22 -8.96 -2.44
CA THR A 35 -4.54 -8.32 -2.43
C THR A 35 -4.65 -7.32 -3.60
N PRO A 36 -5.09 -7.78 -4.78
CA PRO A 36 -5.21 -6.90 -5.94
C PRO A 36 -6.13 -5.71 -5.62
N GLY A 37 -5.70 -4.51 -6.04
CA GLY A 37 -6.39 -3.25 -5.72
C GLY A 37 -5.97 -2.58 -4.41
N LYS A 38 -5.17 -3.25 -3.57
CA LYS A 38 -4.66 -2.64 -2.32
C LYS A 38 -3.27 -1.99 -2.51
N SER A 39 -3.06 -0.85 -1.85
CA SER A 39 -1.81 -0.08 -1.83
C SER A 39 -1.00 -0.33 -0.55
N VAL A 40 0.18 -0.91 -0.71
CA VAL A 40 1.12 -1.18 0.38
C VAL A 40 2.33 -0.27 0.28
N ARG A 41 3.01 -0.04 1.40
CA ARG A 41 4.32 0.61 1.38
C ARG A 41 5.32 -0.26 0.61
N ILE A 42 6.35 0.35 0.01
CA ILE A 42 7.51 -0.35 -0.56
C ILE A 42 8.05 -1.49 0.32
N LEU A 43 8.25 -1.26 1.63
CA LEU A 43 8.72 -2.29 2.57
C LEU A 43 7.76 -3.48 2.65
N CYS A 44 6.46 -3.23 2.82
CA CYS A 44 5.45 -4.28 2.91
C CYS A 44 5.28 -5.01 1.58
N GLY A 45 5.27 -4.30 0.45
CA GLY A 45 5.20 -4.93 -0.87
C GLY A 45 6.45 -5.72 -1.23
N LEU A 46 7.63 -5.33 -0.72
CA LEU A 46 8.85 -6.14 -0.83
C LEU A 46 8.75 -7.38 0.05
N PHE A 47 8.28 -7.23 1.29
CA PHE A 47 8.06 -8.37 2.20
C PHE A 47 7.07 -9.38 1.62
N GLU A 48 5.93 -8.92 1.11
CA GLU A 48 4.93 -9.78 0.44
C GLU A 48 5.53 -10.53 -0.75
N ARG A 49 6.47 -9.92 -1.50
CA ARG A 49 7.14 -10.58 -2.63
C ARG A 49 8.22 -11.57 -2.19
N THR A 50 9.01 -11.23 -1.18
CA THR A 50 10.14 -12.04 -0.74
C THR A 50 9.70 -13.19 0.15
N HIS A 51 8.68 -12.99 0.98
CA HIS A 51 8.23 -13.98 1.96
C HIS A 51 6.92 -14.63 1.57
N MET A 52 6.26 -14.18 0.48
CA MET A 52 4.93 -14.66 0.05
C MET A 52 3.87 -14.61 1.16
N HIS A 53 4.07 -13.78 2.18
CA HIS A 53 3.23 -13.64 3.35
C HIS A 53 2.97 -12.15 3.60
N ALA A 54 1.73 -11.80 3.97
CA ALA A 54 1.43 -10.47 4.49
C ALA A 54 2.14 -10.28 5.84
N CYS A 55 2.78 -9.11 6.05
CA CYS A 55 3.32 -8.76 7.37
C CYS A 55 2.17 -8.71 8.39
N PRO A 56 2.27 -9.39 9.54
CA PRO A 56 1.41 -9.11 10.68
C PRO A 56 1.67 -7.71 11.27
#